data_AF-A0A366XDN3-F1
#
_entry.id   AF-A0A366XDN3-F1
#
_cell.length_a   1.000
_cell.length_b   1.000
_cell.length_c   1.000
_cell.angle_alpha   90.00
_cell.angle_beta   90.00
_cell.angle_gamma   90.00
#
_symmetry.space_group_name_H-M   'P 1'
#
loop_
_entity.id
_entity.type
_entity.pdbx_description
1 polymer ?
#
loop_
_entity_poly.entity_id
_entity_poly.type
_entity_poly.pdbx_seq_one_letter_code
_entity_poly.pdbx_strand_id
1 'polypeptide(L)'
;MTPELSRTLNAISMLAVSLVLLLAFVYQLALYELPCPLCLLQRVGFVAVGVGLGLNLLYGARPRHYALMLIAALYGGSVSVRQILLHIVPGTGHYGSPVLGLHYYTWAAICFFLILLGTAVMLLFDRQYADDTSDQPRFGGSTLAKVAFFIMLGLAVLNVGSTLLECGPGICADPPTSYKVIDELGSNN
;
A
#
# COMPACT_ATOMS: atom_id res chain seq x y z
N MET A 1 -14.33 -5.34 21.31
CA MET A 1 -13.42 -4.21 21.03
C MET A 1 -14.21 -2.92 21.08
N THR A 2 -13.70 -1.85 21.71
CA THR A 2 -14.39 -0.53 21.74
C THR A 2 -14.13 0.25 20.44
N PRO A 3 -15.00 1.21 20.06
CA PRO A 3 -14.80 2.03 18.87
C PRO A 3 -13.47 2.81 18.87
N GLU A 4 -13.05 3.34 20.02
CA GLU A 4 -11.78 4.06 20.16
C GLU A 4 -10.56 3.16 19.96
N LEU A 5 -10.61 1.93 20.49
CA LEU A 5 -9.55 0.95 20.30
C LEU A 5 -9.48 0.52 18.82
N SER A 6 -10.63 0.33 18.17
CA SER A 6 -10.68 0.07 16.72
C SER A 6 -10.05 1.20 15.91
N ARG A 7 -10.37 2.45 16.24
CA ARG A 7 -9.80 3.61 15.56
C ARG A 7 -8.27 3.67 15.72
N THR A 8 -7.78 3.42 16.93
CA THR A 8 -6.34 3.39 17.21
C THR A 8 -5.64 2.28 16.43
N LEU A 9 -6.20 1.07 16.40
CA LEU A 9 -5.62 -0.05 15.66
C LEU A 9 -5.64 0.20 14.15
N ASN A 10 -6.75 0.72 13.60
CA ASN A 10 -6.80 1.13 12.18
C ASN A 10 -5.77 2.22 11.86
N ALA A 11 -5.53 3.18 12.76
CA ALA A 11 -4.54 4.24 12.56
C ALA A 11 -3.11 3.69 12.59
N ILE A 12 -2.81 2.77 13.52
CA ILE A 12 -1.52 2.06 13.57
C ILE A 12 -1.31 1.24 12.30
N SER A 13 -2.32 0.49 11.85
CA SER A 13 -2.27 -0.26 10.59
C SER A 13 -2.02 0.67 9.39
N MET A 14 -2.65 1.85 9.36
CA MET A 14 -2.44 2.85 8.31
C MET A 14 -1.00 3.38 8.30
N LEU A 15 -0.43 3.65 9.49
CA LEU A 15 0.98 4.05 9.63
C LEU A 15 1.93 2.94 9.22
N ALA A 16 1.63 1.68 9.55
CA ALA A 16 2.45 0.54 9.13
C ALA A 16 2.47 0.38 7.60
N VAL A 17 1.31 0.50 6.93
CA VAL A 17 1.25 0.49 5.46
C VAL A 17 1.99 1.69 4.86
N SER A 18 1.83 2.88 5.49
CA SER A 18 2.55 4.08 5.08
C SER A 18 4.07 3.91 5.20
N LEU A 19 4.56 3.25 6.25
CA LEU A 19 5.99 2.95 6.42
C LEU A 19 6.51 2.02 5.31
N VAL A 20 5.76 0.99 4.93
CA VAL A 20 6.13 0.10 3.82
C VAL A 20 6.27 0.88 2.50
N LEU A 21 5.32 1.76 2.20
CA LEU A 21 5.37 2.63 1.01
C LEU A 21 6.53 3.63 1.07
N LEU A 22 6.79 4.20 2.23
CA LEU A 22 7.91 5.13 2.43
C LEU A 22 9.25 4.44 2.22
N LEU A 23 9.43 3.25 2.79
CA LEU A 23 10.65 2.45 2.58
C LEU A 23 10.82 2.12 1.10
N ALA A 24 9.76 1.74 0.39
CA ALA A 24 9.81 1.49 -1.05
C ALA A 24 10.28 2.73 -1.85
N PHE A 25 9.89 3.93 -1.44
CA PHE A 25 10.41 5.18 -2.02
C PHE A 25 11.86 5.44 -1.68
N VAL A 26 12.28 5.19 -0.44
CA VAL A 26 13.68 5.32 -0.04
C VAL A 26 14.54 4.39 -0.89
N TYR A 27 14.11 3.14 -1.11
CA TYR A 27 14.81 2.21 -1.99
C TYR A 27 14.87 2.72 -3.44
N GLN A 28 13.75 3.22 -3.99
CA GLN A 28 13.71 3.76 -5.35
C GLN A 28 14.64 4.98 -5.54
N LEU A 29 14.67 5.90 -4.59
CA LEU A 29 15.43 7.16 -4.71
C LEU A 29 16.89 7.04 -4.26
N ALA A 30 17.19 6.22 -3.25
CA ALA A 30 18.54 6.11 -2.69
C ALA A 30 19.38 5.04 -3.40
N LEU A 31 18.76 3.94 -3.86
CA LEU A 31 19.47 2.84 -4.54
C LEU A 31 19.32 2.87 -6.07
N TYR A 32 18.58 3.84 -6.61
CA TYR A 32 18.32 3.99 -8.05
C TYR A 32 17.78 2.71 -8.72
N GLU A 33 17.14 1.83 -7.96
CA GLU A 33 16.50 0.63 -8.48
C GLU A 33 15.11 1.02 -9.04
N LEU A 34 15.00 1.12 -10.37
CA LEU A 34 13.72 1.42 -11.01
C LEU A 34 12.71 0.30 -10.70
N PRO A 35 11.49 0.65 -10.23
CA PRO A 35 10.49 -0.34 -9.89
C PRO A 35 9.99 -1.08 -11.13
N CYS A 36 9.94 -2.40 -11.03
CA CYS A 36 9.33 -3.23 -12.05
C CYS A 36 7.81 -2.95 -12.19
N PRO A 37 7.17 -3.19 -13.34
CA PRO A 37 5.72 -2.96 -13.49
C PRO A 37 4.87 -3.75 -12.48
N LEU A 38 5.28 -4.97 -12.12
CA LEU A 38 4.62 -5.76 -11.06
C LEU A 38 4.78 -5.11 -9.67
N CYS A 39 5.90 -4.44 -9.42
CA CYS A 39 6.19 -3.74 -8.18
C CYS A 39 5.24 -2.53 -8.02
N LEU A 40 4.96 -1.81 -9.12
CA LEU A 40 3.98 -0.72 -9.14
C LEU A 40 2.56 -1.23 -8.84
N LEU A 41 2.17 -2.37 -9.41
CA LEU A 41 0.87 -3.00 -9.11
C LEU A 41 0.74 -3.41 -7.64
N GLN A 42 1.83 -3.82 -6.98
CA GLN A 42 1.83 -4.06 -5.53
C GLN A 42 1.62 -2.78 -4.74
N ARG A 43 2.23 -1.66 -5.14
CA ARG A 43 1.99 -0.35 -4.51
C ARG A 43 0.53 0.09 -4.65
N VAL A 44 -0.09 -0.17 -5.81
CA VAL A 44 -1.55 0.03 -5.98
C VAL A 44 -2.35 -0.80 -4.97
N GLY A 45 -1.95 -2.06 -4.74
CA GLY A 45 -2.55 -2.91 -3.70
C GLY A 45 -2.47 -2.28 -2.29
N PHE A 46 -1.30 -1.79 -1.88
CA PHE A 46 -1.13 -1.11 -0.59
C PHE A 46 -1.93 0.19 -0.49
N VAL A 47 -1.98 0.98 -1.57
CA VAL A 47 -2.81 2.19 -1.64
C VAL A 47 -4.29 1.85 -1.50
N ALA A 48 -4.77 0.81 -2.17
CA ALA A 48 -6.15 0.35 -2.06
C ALA A 48 -6.50 -0.14 -0.64
N VAL A 49 -5.59 -0.83 0.06
CA VAL A 49 -5.75 -1.14 1.49
C VAL A 49 -5.84 0.13 2.33
N GLY A 50 -4.98 1.12 2.05
CA GLY A 50 -5.01 2.43 2.72
C GLY A 50 -6.31 3.19 2.52
N VAL A 51 -6.98 3.05 1.37
CA VAL A 51 -8.32 3.63 1.16
C VAL A 51 -9.33 3.00 2.13
N GLY A 52 -9.33 1.68 2.28
CA GLY A 52 -10.21 1.00 3.23
C GLY A 52 -9.95 1.42 4.69
N LEU A 53 -8.69 1.51 5.08
CA LEU A 53 -8.29 2.03 6.39
C LEU A 53 -8.69 3.50 6.58
N GLY A 54 -8.52 4.33 5.55
CA GLY A 54 -8.92 5.74 5.57
C GLY A 54 -10.43 5.91 5.76
N LEU A 55 -11.24 5.08 5.12
CA LEU A 55 -12.69 5.06 5.33
C LEU A 55 -13.06 4.65 6.76
N ASN A 56 -12.35 3.68 7.35
CA ASN A 56 -12.50 3.32 8.77
C ASN A 56 -12.14 4.47 9.72
N LEU A 57 -11.11 5.27 9.39
CA LEU A 57 -10.73 6.42 10.20
C LEU A 57 -11.70 7.60 10.05
N LEU A 58 -12.17 7.87 8.83
CA LEU A 58 -13.08 8.98 8.53
C LEU A 58 -14.49 8.77 9.08
N TYR A 59 -15.07 7.60 8.80
CA TYR A 59 -16.48 7.31 9.04
C TYR A 59 -16.72 6.32 10.18
N GLY A 60 -15.65 5.79 10.80
CA GLY A 60 -15.73 4.70 11.77
C GLY A 60 -15.62 3.33 11.11
N ALA A 61 -15.31 2.33 11.93
CA ALA A 61 -15.14 0.94 11.50
C ALA A 61 -16.47 0.40 10.94
N ARG A 62 -16.46 -0.09 9.69
CA ARG A 62 -17.62 -0.76 9.09
C ARG A 62 -17.19 -2.04 8.35
N PRO A 63 -18.01 -3.10 8.35
CA PRO A 63 -17.68 -4.34 7.64
C PRO A 63 -17.39 -4.13 6.15
N ARG A 64 -18.09 -3.18 5.50
CA ARG A 64 -17.87 -2.82 4.09
C ARG A 64 -16.47 -2.32 3.80
N HIS A 65 -15.87 -1.53 4.69
CA HIS A 65 -14.52 -1.03 4.51
C HIS A 65 -13.48 -2.15 4.67
N TYR A 66 -13.71 -3.06 5.63
CA TYR A 66 -12.89 -4.26 5.79
C TYR A 66 -12.98 -5.21 4.58
N ALA A 67 -14.15 -5.33 3.95
CA ALA A 67 -14.29 -6.07 2.70
C ALA A 67 -13.42 -5.47 1.57
N LEU A 68 -13.40 -4.13 1.44
CA LEU A 68 -12.51 -3.45 0.49
C LEU A 68 -11.04 -3.74 0.79
N MET A 69 -10.63 -3.74 2.06
CA MET A 69 -9.26 -4.08 2.46
C MET A 69 -8.91 -5.53 2.10
N LEU A 70 -9.82 -6.49 2.31
CA LEU A 70 -9.60 -7.89 1.94
C LEU A 70 -9.42 -8.05 0.43
N ILE A 71 -10.28 -7.43 -0.37
CA ILE A 71 -10.18 -7.48 -1.85
C ILE A 71 -8.85 -6.86 -2.31
N ALA A 72 -8.49 -5.70 -1.76
CA ALA A 72 -7.22 -5.04 -2.07
C ALA A 72 -6.00 -5.89 -1.69
N ALA A 73 -6.03 -6.55 -0.53
CA ALA A 73 -4.95 -7.41 -0.07
C ALA A 73 -4.86 -8.72 -0.87
N LEU A 74 -5.99 -9.30 -1.30
CA LEU A 74 -6.00 -10.44 -2.22
C LEU A 74 -5.39 -10.08 -3.57
N TYR A 75 -5.76 -8.92 -4.12
CA TYR A 75 -5.17 -8.42 -5.36
C TYR A 75 -3.66 -8.23 -5.21
N GLY A 76 -3.20 -7.45 -4.23
CA GLY A 76 -1.78 -7.18 -4.00
C GLY A 76 -0.99 -8.46 -3.73
N GLY A 77 -1.52 -9.35 -2.90
CA GLY A 77 -0.93 -10.66 -2.61
C GLY A 77 -0.80 -11.54 -3.85
N SER A 78 -1.82 -11.57 -4.73
CA SER A 78 -1.74 -12.34 -5.98
C SER A 78 -0.65 -11.84 -6.93
N VAL A 79 -0.46 -10.52 -7.00
CA VAL A 79 0.62 -9.89 -7.80
C VAL A 79 2.00 -10.24 -7.21
N SER A 80 2.15 -10.16 -5.89
CA SER A 80 3.39 -10.55 -5.21
C SER A 80 3.71 -12.04 -5.41
N VAL A 81 2.73 -12.93 -5.26
CA VAL A 81 2.90 -14.37 -5.50
C VAL A 81 3.29 -14.66 -6.95
N ARG A 82 2.65 -13.99 -7.92
CA ARG A 82 3.05 -14.10 -9.33
C ARG A 82 4.52 -13.73 -9.51
N GLN A 83 4.99 -12.64 -8.89
CA GLN A 83 6.39 -12.24 -8.98
C GLN A 83 7.33 -13.27 -8.33
N ILE A 84 6.95 -13.84 -7.18
CA ILE A 84 7.70 -14.96 -6.56
C ILE A 84 7.83 -16.12 -7.54
N LEU A 85 6.73 -16.54 -8.17
CA LEU A 85 6.71 -17.67 -9.09
C LEU A 85 7.54 -17.43 -10.36
N LEU A 86 7.61 -16.18 -10.84
CA LEU A 86 8.44 -15.84 -11.99
C LEU A 86 9.95 -15.93 -11.71
N HIS A 87 10.35 -15.76 -10.44
CA HIS A 87 11.77 -15.77 -10.03
C HIS A 87 12.15 -16.96 -9.14
N ILE A 88 11.32 -18.02 -9.12
CA ILE A 88 11.59 -19.23 -8.34
C ILE A 88 12.61 -20.15 -9.02
N VAL A 89 12.76 -20.05 -10.34
CA VAL A 89 13.69 -20.87 -11.12
C VAL A 89 15.10 -20.27 -11.03
N PRO A 90 16.13 -21.05 -10.63
CA PRO A 90 17.50 -20.56 -10.59
C PRO A 90 17.97 -20.10 -11.99
N GLY A 91 18.54 -18.90 -12.08
CA GLY A 91 19.10 -18.35 -13.33
C GLY A 91 18.22 -17.32 -14.05
N THR A 92 17.00 -17.04 -13.58
CA THR A 92 16.10 -16.01 -14.17
C THR A 92 16.40 -14.57 -13.73
N GLY A 93 17.48 -14.36 -12.95
CA GLY A 93 17.78 -13.08 -12.31
C GLY A 93 16.81 -12.74 -11.17
N HIS A 94 17.14 -11.70 -10.41
CA HIS A 94 16.33 -11.18 -9.30
C HIS A 94 16.17 -9.67 -9.44
N TYR A 95 14.98 -9.16 -9.11
CA TYR A 95 14.74 -7.73 -8.98
C TYR A 95 14.86 -7.29 -7.53
N GLY A 96 15.80 -6.38 -7.30
CA GLY A 96 15.99 -5.69 -6.03
C GLY A 96 16.92 -6.39 -5.05
N SER A 97 17.70 -5.59 -4.33
CA SER A 97 18.61 -6.06 -3.28
C SER A 97 17.87 -6.81 -2.15
N PRO A 98 18.40 -7.95 -1.67
CA PRO A 98 17.73 -8.72 -0.61
C PRO A 98 17.83 -7.96 0.73
N VAL A 99 16.67 -7.71 1.35
CA VAL A 99 16.60 -7.18 2.71
C VAL A 99 16.40 -8.36 3.66
N LEU A 100 17.39 -8.59 4.54
CA LEU A 100 17.43 -9.76 5.44
C LEU A 100 17.36 -11.11 4.70
N GLY A 101 17.89 -11.18 3.47
CA GLY A 101 17.89 -12.39 2.66
C GLY A 101 16.60 -12.65 1.87
N LEU A 102 15.60 -11.76 1.95
CA LEU A 102 14.36 -11.84 1.17
C LEU A 102 14.22 -10.66 0.21
N HIS A 103 13.73 -10.93 -1.00
CA HIS A 103 13.44 -9.89 -1.99
C HIS A 103 12.17 -9.11 -1.64
N TYR A 104 12.04 -7.90 -2.18
CA TYR A 104 10.92 -6.99 -1.91
C TYR A 104 9.54 -7.61 -2.16
N TYR A 105 9.40 -8.41 -3.22
CA TYR A 105 8.15 -9.06 -3.56
C TYR A 105 7.72 -10.14 -2.55
N THR A 106 8.68 -10.78 -1.87
CA THR A 106 8.39 -11.74 -0.78
C THR A 106 7.94 -11.00 0.46
N TRP A 107 8.58 -9.88 0.81
CA TRP A 107 8.13 -8.99 1.89
C TRP A 107 6.72 -8.46 1.63
N ALA A 108 6.42 -8.05 0.40
CA ALA A 108 5.08 -7.61 0.03
C ALA A 108 4.03 -8.71 0.22
N ALA A 109 4.33 -9.95 -0.19
CA ALA A 109 3.44 -11.09 0.04
C ALA A 109 3.16 -11.33 1.54
N ILE A 110 4.21 -11.25 2.39
CA ILE A 110 4.08 -11.37 3.84
C ILE A 110 3.19 -10.25 4.40
N CYS A 111 3.43 -8.99 3.98
CA CYS A 111 2.61 -7.86 4.42
C CYS A 111 1.13 -8.02 4.02
N PHE A 112 0.83 -8.43 2.79
CA PHE A 112 -0.54 -8.69 2.36
C PHE A 112 -1.21 -9.82 3.14
N PHE A 113 -0.47 -10.90 3.44
CA PHE A 113 -0.96 -11.97 4.30
C PHE A 113 -1.29 -11.48 5.72
N LEU A 114 -0.42 -10.66 6.32
CA LEU A 114 -0.66 -10.06 7.63
C LEU A 114 -1.87 -9.10 7.62
N ILE A 115 -2.08 -8.35 6.53
CA ILE A 115 -3.26 -7.50 6.34
C ILE A 115 -4.53 -8.35 6.28
N LEU A 116 -4.52 -9.46 5.53
CA LEU A 116 -5.66 -10.39 5.45
C LEU A 116 -5.99 -10.97 6.84
N LEU A 117 -4.98 -11.49 7.54
CA LEU A 117 -5.14 -12.06 8.87
C LEU A 117 -5.63 -11.02 9.88
N GLY A 118 -5.01 -9.83 9.91
CA GLY A 118 -5.40 -8.75 10.80
C GLY A 118 -6.82 -8.26 10.53
N THR A 119 -7.22 -8.16 9.27
CA THR A 119 -8.59 -7.79 8.88
C THR A 119 -9.60 -8.86 9.29
N ALA A 120 -9.27 -10.14 9.11
CA ALA A 120 -10.11 -11.24 9.55
C ALA A 120 -10.29 -11.24 11.08
N VAL A 121 -9.22 -11.00 11.84
CA VAL A 121 -9.29 -10.87 13.30
C VAL A 121 -10.13 -9.66 13.72
N MET A 122 -9.99 -8.52 13.03
CA MET A 122 -10.83 -7.34 13.28
C MET A 122 -12.32 -7.65 13.08
N LEU A 123 -12.67 -8.39 12.03
CA LEU A 123 -14.06 -8.78 11.72
C LEU A 123 -14.71 -9.65 12.82
N LEU A 124 -13.94 -10.32 13.69
CA LEU A 124 -14.49 -11.11 14.81
C LEU A 124 -15.10 -10.26 15.93
N PHE A 125 -14.89 -8.94 15.92
CA PHE A 125 -15.31 -8.06 17.01
C PHE A 125 -16.52 -7.20 16.64
N ASP A 126 -17.74 -7.68 16.88
CA ASP A 126 -18.96 -6.95 16.50
C ASP A 126 -19.20 -5.64 17.28
N ARG A 127 -18.70 -5.56 18.52
CA ARG A 127 -18.87 -4.38 19.39
C ARG A 127 -18.22 -3.09 18.85
N GLN A 128 -17.36 -3.19 17.83
CA GLN A 128 -16.78 -2.02 17.19
C GLN A 128 -17.75 -1.31 16.23
N TYR A 129 -18.86 -1.98 15.87
CA TYR A 129 -19.91 -1.47 14.98
C TYR A 129 -21.09 -0.90 15.75
N ALA A 130 -21.05 -0.94 17.10
CA ALA A 130 -22.12 -0.39 17.91
C ALA A 130 -22.32 1.09 17.58
N ASP A 131 -23.55 1.46 17.24
CA ASP A 131 -23.92 2.77 16.71
C ASP A 131 -23.42 3.89 17.61
N ASP A 132 -22.47 4.65 17.08
CA ASP A 132 -22.17 5.98 17.55
C ASP A 132 -23.14 6.93 16.84
N THR A 133 -24.03 7.52 17.63
CA THR A 133 -24.98 8.57 17.26
C THR A 133 -24.39 9.53 16.23
N SER A 134 -25.23 9.94 15.28
CA SER A 134 -24.98 10.64 14.00
C SER A 134 -24.18 11.96 14.01
N ASP A 135 -23.48 12.29 15.10
CA ASP A 135 -22.79 13.56 15.32
C ASP A 135 -21.31 13.39 15.75
N GLN A 136 -20.71 12.22 15.49
CA GLN A 136 -19.28 12.08 15.75
C GLN A 136 -18.43 12.93 14.82
N PRO A 137 -17.47 13.72 15.36
CA PRO A 137 -16.57 14.50 14.53
C PRO A 137 -15.77 13.58 13.61
N ARG A 138 -15.40 14.04 12.40
CA ARG A 138 -14.51 13.29 11.50
C ARG A 138 -13.24 12.89 12.24
N PHE A 139 -12.76 11.66 12.06
CA PHE A 139 -11.65 11.06 12.81
C PHE A 139 -11.91 10.88 14.32
N GLY A 140 -13.15 11.09 14.76
CA GLY A 140 -13.60 11.19 16.16
C GLY A 140 -12.61 11.84 17.10
N GLY A 141 -12.08 13.00 16.69
CA GLY A 141 -11.18 13.83 17.50
C GLY A 141 -9.73 13.35 17.61
N SER A 142 -9.37 12.19 17.04
CA SER A 142 -8.01 11.65 17.17
C SER A 142 -7.03 12.32 16.20
N THR A 143 -6.05 13.04 16.75
CA THR A 143 -4.92 13.60 15.99
C THR A 143 -4.11 12.50 15.27
N LEU A 144 -3.96 11.33 15.89
CA LEU A 144 -3.25 10.19 15.31
C LEU A 144 -3.92 9.72 14.02
N ALA A 145 -5.24 9.54 14.05
CA ALA A 145 -6.02 9.12 12.87
C ALA A 145 -5.92 10.14 11.73
N LYS A 146 -5.96 11.43 12.08
CA LYS A 146 -5.80 12.53 11.10
C LYS A 146 -4.40 12.52 10.47
N VAL A 147 -3.35 12.43 11.29
CA VAL A 147 -1.96 12.39 10.80
C VAL A 147 -1.71 11.16 9.91
N ALA A 148 -2.14 9.98 10.35
CA ALA A 148 -2.01 8.74 9.58
C ALA A 148 -2.71 8.84 8.21
N PHE A 149 -3.91 9.44 8.18
CA PHE A 149 -4.65 9.65 6.95
C PHE A 149 -3.92 10.58 5.97
N PHE A 150 -3.43 11.73 6.44
CA PHE A 150 -2.72 12.68 5.56
C PHE A 150 -1.37 12.16 5.08
N ILE A 151 -0.64 11.41 5.90
CA ILE A 151 0.59 10.74 5.48
C ILE A 151 0.29 9.75 4.34
N MET A 152 -0.70 8.88 4.53
CA MET A 152 -1.07 7.92 3.48
C MET A 152 -1.55 8.62 2.21
N LEU A 153 -2.34 9.68 2.34
CA LEU A 153 -2.80 10.47 1.19
C LEU A 153 -1.60 11.06 0.42
N GLY A 154 -0.64 11.64 1.12
CA GLY A 154 0.59 12.14 0.51
C GLY A 154 1.37 11.05 -0.22
N LEU A 155 1.57 9.89 0.42
CA LEU A 155 2.24 8.75 -0.19
C LEU A 155 1.49 8.19 -1.40
N ALA A 156 0.15 8.16 -1.37
CA ALA A 156 -0.66 7.74 -2.50
C ALA A 156 -0.47 8.69 -3.70
N VAL A 157 -0.52 10.00 -3.46
CA VAL A 157 -0.27 11.02 -4.51
C VAL A 157 1.14 10.88 -5.07
N LEU A 158 2.15 10.71 -4.21
CA LEU A 158 3.53 10.48 -4.65
C LEU A 158 3.67 9.21 -5.50
N ASN A 159 2.96 8.13 -5.17
CA ASN A 159 3.02 6.88 -5.93
C ASN A 159 2.35 7.03 -7.30
N VAL A 160 1.23 7.74 -7.37
CA VAL A 160 0.58 8.08 -8.64
C VAL A 160 1.51 8.96 -9.48
N GLY A 161 2.10 10.00 -8.88
CA GLY A 161 3.03 10.90 -9.54
C GLY A 161 4.26 10.18 -10.09
N SER A 162 4.92 9.34 -9.28
CA SER A 162 6.09 8.58 -9.73
C SER A 162 5.74 7.62 -10.85
N THR A 163 4.58 6.94 -10.75
CA THR A 163 4.11 6.01 -11.79
C THR A 163 3.83 6.72 -13.10
N LEU A 164 3.20 7.90 -13.06
CA LEU A 164 2.94 8.71 -14.25
C LEU A 164 4.23 9.23 -14.89
N LEU A 165 5.23 9.60 -14.10
CA LEU A 165 6.55 10.04 -14.61
C LEU A 165 7.32 8.89 -15.26
N GLU A 166 7.18 7.68 -14.74
CA GLU A 166 7.89 6.49 -15.22
C GLU A 166 7.22 5.86 -16.45
N CYS A 167 5.90 5.71 -16.41
CA CYS A 167 5.14 5.02 -17.47
C CYS A 167 4.52 5.95 -18.51
N GLY A 168 4.41 7.25 -18.23
CA GLY A 168 3.62 8.18 -19.04
C GLY A 168 2.12 7.81 -19.05
N PRO A 169 1.33 8.30 -20.02
CA PRO A 169 -0.07 7.89 -20.20
C PRO A 169 -0.23 6.48 -20.81
N GLY A 170 0.88 5.79 -21.13
CA GLY A 170 0.90 4.48 -21.79
C GLY A 170 1.26 3.32 -20.86
N ILE A 171 1.57 2.17 -21.46
CA ILE A 171 2.03 0.97 -20.74
C ILE A 171 3.52 1.15 -20.39
N CYS A 172 3.90 0.83 -19.15
CA CYS A 172 5.29 0.84 -18.70
C CYS A 172 6.15 -0.08 -19.58
N ALA A 173 7.36 0.36 -19.94
CA ALA A 173 8.28 -0.50 -20.71
C ALA A 173 8.83 -1.63 -19.81
N ASP A 174 8.90 -2.84 -20.36
CA ASP A 174 9.61 -3.98 -19.77
C ASP A 174 10.81 -4.32 -20.67
N PRO A 175 12.07 -4.13 -20.23
CA PRO A 175 12.54 -3.67 -18.92
C PRO A 175 12.54 -2.13 -18.74
N PRO A 176 12.44 -1.62 -17.50
CA PRO A 176 12.54 -0.19 -17.22
C PRO A 176 13.99 0.28 -17.29
N THR A 177 14.32 1.17 -18.24
CA THR A 177 15.68 1.71 -18.43
C THR A 177 15.81 3.18 -18.03
N SER A 178 14.73 3.96 -18.00
CA SER A 178 14.74 5.38 -17.60
C SER A 178 13.33 5.94 -17.31
N TYR A 179 13.26 7.15 -16.74
CA TYR A 179 12.02 7.91 -16.57
C TYR A 179 11.65 8.60 -17.89
N LYS A 180 10.74 8.00 -18.67
CA LYS A 180 10.41 8.45 -20.03
C LYS A 180 10.06 9.94 -20.13
N VAL A 181 9.26 10.47 -19.20
CA VAL A 181 8.81 11.88 -19.26
C VAL A 181 9.95 12.87 -19.00
N ILE A 182 10.91 12.51 -18.14
CA ILE A 182 12.07 13.36 -17.83
C ILE A 182 13.04 13.36 -19.01
N ASP A 183 13.26 12.21 -19.64
CA ASP A 183 14.10 12.09 -20.83
C ASP A 183 13.48 12.80 -22.05
N GLU A 184 12.16 12.70 -22.24
CA GLU A 184 11.44 13.41 -23.30
C GLU A 184 11.47 14.95 -23.11
N LEU A 185 11.51 15.43 -21.85
CA LEU A 185 11.72 16.85 -21.55
C LEU A 185 13.18 17.29 -21.71
N GLY A 186 14.14 16.37 -21.51
CA GLY A 186 15.57 16.61 -21.71
C GLY A 186 15.99 16.60 -23.18
N SER A 187 15.31 15.81 -24.03
CA SER A 187 15.60 15.70 -25.47
C SER A 187 14.97 16.83 -26.32
N ASN A 188 14.07 17.63 -25.74
CA ASN A 188 13.40 18.75 -26.41
C ASN A 188 14.00 20.13 -26.05
N ASN A 189 15.12 20.16 -25.32
CA ASN A 189 16.00 21.32 -25.12
C ASN A 189 17.36 21.07 -25.79
#